data_AF-X1EDW5-F1
#
_entry.id   AF-X1EDW5-F1
#
_cell.length_a   1.000
_cell.length_b   1.000
_cell.length_c   1.000
_cell.angle_alpha   90.00
_cell.angle_beta   90.00
_cell.angle_gamma   90.00
#
_symmetry.space_group_name_H-M   'P 1'
#
loop_
_entity.id
_entity.type
_entity.pdbx_description
1 polymer ?
#
loop_
_entity_poly.entity_id
_entity_poly.type
_entity_poly.pdbx_seq_one_letter_code
_entity_poly.pdbx_strand_id
1 'polypeptide(L)'
;IYEWTDAFYGTVPVAGVELAAIRPSKEGRFVVLTRVSAGAPALVTNNTRITICRDNDGTQASPFVSLPTWVFNGAFSLVNEIPMFIPALTDIRLRAESTVGETNYPIRWTYMECPLTTILRVRFGLVTRDELPEEYKSVFDRVKGGIV
;
A
#
# COMPACT_ATOMS: atom_id res chain seq x y z
N ILE A 1 -15.61 -1.74 -7.10
CA ILE A 1 -14.18 -1.70 -6.70
C ILE A 1 -13.46 -1.04 -7.85
N TYR A 2 -12.67 -0.01 -7.59
CA TYR A 2 -11.89 0.68 -8.62
C TYR A 2 -10.41 0.43 -8.32
N GLU A 3 -9.63 0.20 -9.37
CA GLU A 3 -8.19 0.01 -9.31
C GLU A 3 -7.54 1.11 -10.13
N TRP A 4 -6.48 1.69 -9.59
CA TRP A 4 -5.69 2.74 -10.22
C TRP A 4 -4.24 2.33 -10.23
N THR A 5 -3.53 2.75 -11.28
CA THR A 5 -2.10 2.56 -11.40
C THR A 5 -1.46 3.91 -11.69
N ASP A 6 -0.62 4.35 -10.78
CA ASP A 6 0.17 5.57 -10.93
C ASP A 6 1.63 5.21 -11.15
N ALA A 7 2.36 6.15 -11.73
CA ALA A 7 3.77 5.99 -12.00
C ALA A 7 4.55 7.27 -11.69
N PHE A 8 5.78 7.06 -11.27
CA PHE A 8 6.80 8.09 -11.13
C PHE A 8 7.90 7.82 -12.15
N TYR A 9 8.37 8.87 -12.82
CA TYR A 9 9.56 8.84 -13.65
C TYR A 9 10.36 10.11 -13.40
N GLY A 10 11.50 9.97 -12.74
CA GLY A 10 12.28 11.13 -12.34
C GLY A 10 13.49 10.76 -11.49
N THR A 11 13.97 11.73 -10.72
CA THR A 11 15.14 11.53 -9.86
C THR A 11 14.71 10.99 -8.49
N VAL A 12 15.30 9.87 -8.07
CA VAL A 12 15.24 9.38 -6.68
C VAL A 12 16.51 9.83 -5.97
N PRO A 13 16.45 10.86 -5.10
CA PRO A 13 17.64 11.44 -4.49
C PRO A 13 18.06 10.67 -3.23
N VAL A 14 19.24 11.03 -2.69
CA VAL A 14 19.74 10.50 -1.41
C VAL A 14 18.85 10.87 -0.24
N ALA A 15 18.31 12.08 -0.24
CA ALA A 15 17.36 12.51 0.78
C ALA A 15 16.02 11.74 0.69
N GLY A 16 15.75 11.07 -0.44
CA GLY A 16 14.47 10.45 -0.76
C GLY A 16 13.43 11.41 -1.34
N VAL A 17 12.42 10.84 -1.99
CA VAL A 17 11.31 11.53 -2.66
C VAL A 17 10.00 10.86 -2.28
N GLU A 18 9.00 11.67 -1.94
CA GLU A 18 7.63 11.17 -1.74
C GLU A 18 7.03 10.81 -3.09
N LEU A 19 6.54 9.58 -3.22
CA LEU A 19 5.90 9.09 -4.44
C LEU A 19 4.40 9.31 -4.40
N ALA A 20 3.76 9.00 -3.27
CA ALA A 20 2.32 9.11 -3.10
C ALA A 20 1.91 9.14 -1.63
N ALA A 21 0.80 9.83 -1.37
CA ALA A 21 -0.01 9.70 -0.16
C ALA A 21 -1.44 9.32 -0.56
N ILE A 22 -1.70 8.01 -0.63
CA ILE A 22 -2.96 7.44 -1.09
C ILE A 22 -3.94 7.41 0.08
N ARG A 23 -5.12 7.97 -0.09
CA ARG A 23 -6.18 8.02 0.94
C ARG A 23 -7.51 7.52 0.37
N PRO A 24 -8.39 6.93 1.19
CA PRO A 24 -9.76 6.69 0.77
C PRO A 24 -10.42 7.99 0.32
N SER A 25 -11.21 7.92 -0.76
CA SER A 25 -11.89 9.06 -1.35
C SER A 25 -12.98 9.64 -0.45
N LYS A 26 -13.51 8.82 0.47
CA LYS A 26 -14.55 9.18 1.44
C LYS A 26 -14.61 8.19 2.58
N GLU A 27 -15.34 8.57 3.63
CA GLU A 27 -15.66 7.71 4.76
C GLU A 27 -16.36 6.41 4.32
N GLY A 28 -16.16 5.34 5.10
CA GLY A 28 -16.72 4.02 4.81
C GLY A 28 -15.99 3.29 3.68
N ARG A 29 -14.77 3.72 3.33
CA ARG A 29 -13.89 3.06 2.36
C ARG A 29 -12.50 2.87 2.93
N PHE A 30 -11.77 1.94 2.35
CA PHE A 30 -10.37 1.68 2.68
C PHE A 30 -9.59 1.44 1.39
N VAL A 31 -8.28 1.67 1.43
CA VAL A 31 -7.39 1.47 0.28
C VAL A 31 -6.56 0.21 0.47
N VAL A 32 -6.19 -0.42 -0.62
CA VAL A 32 -5.30 -1.58 -0.63
C VAL A 32 -4.23 -1.36 -1.67
N LEU A 33 -2.97 -1.34 -1.26
CA LEU A 33 -1.85 -1.41 -2.21
C LEU A 33 -1.74 -2.86 -2.69
N THR A 34 -1.84 -3.04 -4.00
CA THR A 34 -1.96 -4.36 -4.63
C THR A 34 -0.70 -4.75 -5.37
N ARG A 35 0.05 -3.78 -5.89
CA ARG A 35 1.28 -4.03 -6.66
C ARG A 35 2.25 -2.89 -6.51
N VAL A 36 3.54 -3.21 -6.53
CA VAL A 36 4.64 -2.26 -6.73
C VAL A 36 5.64 -2.86 -7.70
N SER A 37 6.18 -2.01 -8.56
CA SER A 37 7.25 -2.33 -9.50
C SER A 37 8.19 -1.13 -9.64
N ALA A 38 9.46 -1.37 -9.93
CA ALA A 38 10.45 -0.31 -10.10
C ALA A 38 11.57 -0.77 -11.02
N GLY A 39 12.19 0.19 -11.72
CA GLY A 39 13.36 -0.07 -12.53
C GLY A 39 14.50 -0.75 -11.75
N ALA A 40 15.42 -1.44 -12.42
CA ALA A 40 16.66 -1.83 -11.77
C ALA A 40 17.51 -0.56 -11.53
N PRO A 41 18.07 -0.35 -10.32
CA PRO A 41 19.02 0.73 -10.12
C PRO A 41 20.28 0.47 -10.96
N ALA A 42 21.02 1.53 -11.30
CA ALA A 42 22.19 1.41 -12.17
C ALA A 42 23.24 0.42 -11.62
N LEU A 43 23.38 0.35 -10.29
CA LEU A 43 24.26 -0.57 -9.57
C LEU A 43 23.57 -1.11 -8.30
N VAL A 44 23.92 -2.34 -7.89
CA VAL A 44 23.50 -2.91 -6.60
C VAL A 44 23.78 -1.97 -5.43
N THR A 45 24.96 -1.34 -5.44
CA THR A 45 25.45 -0.49 -4.35
C THR A 45 24.66 0.80 -4.21
N ASN A 46 23.89 1.20 -5.23
CA ASN A 46 23.01 2.35 -5.12
C ASN A 46 21.87 2.08 -4.14
N ASN A 47 21.56 0.80 -3.86
CA ASN A 47 20.67 0.36 -2.78
C ASN A 47 19.38 1.21 -2.73
N THR A 48 18.78 1.40 -3.92
CA THR A 48 17.52 2.12 -4.08
C THR A 48 16.39 1.31 -3.45
N ARG A 49 15.53 1.98 -2.69
CA ARG A 49 14.48 1.36 -1.89
C ARG A 49 13.16 2.09 -2.06
N ILE A 50 12.07 1.33 -2.00
CA ILE A 50 10.72 1.86 -1.84
C ILE A 50 10.26 1.51 -0.42
N THR A 51 9.94 2.54 0.35
CA THR A 51 9.38 2.40 1.69
C THR A 51 7.88 2.63 1.65
N ILE A 52 7.15 1.77 2.35
CA ILE A 52 5.70 1.77 2.47
C ILE A 52 5.37 2.00 3.94
N CYS A 53 4.57 3.02 4.22
CA CYS A 53 3.95 3.24 5.53
C CYS A 53 2.43 3.15 5.37
N ARG A 54 1.73 2.74 6.42
CA ARG A 54 0.31 2.39 6.36
C ARG A 54 -0.39 2.86 7.62
N ASP A 55 -1.35 3.75 7.51
CA ASP A 55 -2.03 4.34 8.67
C ASP A 55 -0.99 4.85 9.70
N ASN A 56 -1.14 4.45 10.97
CA ASN A 56 -0.18 4.70 12.05
C ASN A 56 0.91 3.62 12.15
N ASP A 57 0.89 2.62 11.27
CA ASP A 57 1.83 1.51 11.19
C ASP A 57 3.01 1.90 10.28
N GLY A 58 4.10 2.28 10.93
CA GLY A 58 5.34 2.70 10.29
C GLY A 58 5.49 4.21 10.11
N THR A 59 6.74 4.65 10.16
CA THR A 59 7.18 6.01 9.86
C THR A 59 8.26 5.97 8.80
N GLN A 60 8.68 7.12 8.27
CA GLN A 60 9.81 7.15 7.35
C GLN A 60 11.09 6.54 7.97
N ALA A 61 11.30 6.73 9.27
CA ALA A 61 12.47 6.17 9.98
C ALA A 61 12.33 4.66 10.29
N SER A 62 11.10 4.15 10.34
CA SER A 62 10.80 2.75 10.62
C SER A 62 9.56 2.34 9.81
N PRO A 63 9.71 2.10 8.50
CA PRO A 63 8.57 1.86 7.62
C PRO A 63 7.94 0.50 7.90
N PHE A 64 6.67 0.34 7.54
CA PHE A 64 5.98 -0.95 7.61
C PHE A 64 6.68 -1.99 6.74
N VAL A 65 7.07 -1.59 5.52
CA VAL A 65 7.89 -2.40 4.61
C VAL A 65 8.93 -1.51 3.92
N SER A 66 10.15 -2.02 3.77
CA SER A 66 11.19 -1.44 2.90
C SER A 66 11.60 -2.47 1.86
N LEU A 67 11.43 -2.13 0.57
CA LEU A 67 11.71 -3.02 -0.55
C LEU A 67 12.95 -2.53 -1.30
N PRO A 68 14.06 -3.30 -1.33
CA PRO A 68 15.17 -3.00 -2.20
C PRO A 68 14.75 -3.23 -3.66
N THR A 69 14.96 -2.25 -4.53
CA THR A 69 14.44 -2.31 -5.89
C THR A 69 15.28 -3.19 -6.84
N TRP A 70 16.47 -3.61 -6.41
CA TRP A 70 17.27 -4.60 -7.15
C TRP A 70 16.52 -5.91 -7.40
N VAL A 71 15.54 -6.26 -6.56
CA VAL A 71 14.72 -7.46 -6.73
C VAL A 71 13.85 -7.44 -7.99
N PHE A 72 13.60 -6.25 -8.55
CA PHE A 72 12.86 -6.10 -9.80
C PHE A 72 13.76 -6.24 -11.05
N ASN A 73 15.06 -6.47 -10.85
CA ASN A 73 16.03 -6.59 -11.94
C ASN A 73 15.69 -7.79 -12.85
N GLY A 74 15.33 -7.46 -14.09
CA GLY A 74 15.07 -8.36 -15.20
C GLY A 74 15.09 -7.56 -16.50
N ALA A 75 15.11 -8.23 -17.66
CA ALA A 75 15.19 -7.60 -18.98
C ALA A 75 14.07 -6.55 -19.24
N PHE A 76 13.03 -6.56 -18.41
CA PHE A 76 11.96 -5.56 -18.39
C PHE A 76 11.61 -5.19 -16.94
N SER A 77 12.40 -4.31 -16.31
CA SER A 77 12.30 -3.97 -14.89
C SER A 77 10.99 -3.29 -14.44
N LEU A 78 9.99 -3.12 -15.30
CA LEU A 78 8.61 -2.75 -14.93
C LEU A 78 7.56 -3.84 -15.20
N VAL A 79 7.99 -4.99 -15.72
CA VAL A 79 7.16 -6.18 -15.93
C VAL A 79 7.14 -7.04 -14.68
N ASN A 80 8.23 -7.05 -13.92
CA ASN A 80 8.28 -7.71 -12.63
C ASN A 80 7.62 -6.82 -11.59
N GLU A 81 6.44 -7.22 -11.14
CA GLU A 81 5.70 -6.57 -10.06
C GLU A 81 5.60 -7.50 -8.86
N ILE A 82 5.73 -6.95 -7.66
CA ILE A 82 5.48 -7.69 -6.43
C ILE A 82 3.98 -7.55 -6.13
N PRO A 83 3.19 -8.64 -6.16
CA PRO A 83 1.82 -8.61 -5.70
C PRO A 83 1.80 -8.42 -4.17
N MET A 84 0.85 -7.61 -3.71
CA MET A 84 0.72 -7.18 -2.33
C MET A 84 -0.74 -7.24 -1.89
N PHE A 85 -0.92 -7.34 -0.57
CA PHE A 85 -2.18 -7.09 0.09
C PHE A 85 -1.90 -6.24 1.33
N ILE A 86 -1.71 -4.94 1.12
CA ILE A 86 -1.47 -3.99 2.20
C ILE A 86 -2.69 -3.08 2.31
N PRO A 87 -3.68 -3.43 3.16
CA PRO A 87 -4.89 -2.64 3.38
C PRO A 87 -4.66 -1.55 4.44
N ALA A 88 -5.21 -0.35 4.19
CA ALA A 88 -5.11 0.82 5.07
C ALA A 88 -6.44 1.54 5.20
N LEU A 89 -6.78 1.97 6.41
CA LEU A 89 -8.04 2.67 6.72
C LEU A 89 -7.95 4.18 6.49
N THR A 90 -6.78 4.79 6.69
CA THR A 90 -6.56 6.23 6.58
C THR A 90 -5.67 6.57 5.41
N ASP A 91 -4.53 5.88 5.27
CA ASP A 91 -3.56 6.20 4.22
C ASP A 91 -2.51 5.13 3.96
N ILE A 92 -2.01 5.11 2.73
CA ILE A 92 -0.76 4.45 2.34
C ILE A 92 0.19 5.53 1.83
N ARG A 93 1.37 5.61 2.44
CA ARG A 93 2.42 6.55 2.06
C ARG A 93 3.58 5.79 1.43
N LEU A 94 3.96 6.22 0.23
CA LEU A 94 5.05 5.66 -0.55
C LEU A 94 6.17 6.68 -0.68
N ARG A 95 7.40 6.24 -0.43
CA ARG A 95 8.61 7.05 -0.63
C ARG A 95 9.69 6.18 -1.27
N ALA A 96 10.51 6.77 -2.12
CA ALA A 96 11.72 6.13 -2.62
C ALA A 96 12.97 6.89 -2.17
N GLU A 97 14.05 6.18 -1.92
CA GLU A 97 15.36 6.74 -1.62
C GLU A 97 16.47 5.88 -2.22
N SER A 98 17.63 6.46 -2.44
CA SER A 98 18.81 5.79 -2.99
C SER A 98 20.05 6.21 -2.21
N THR A 99 21.08 5.38 -2.15
CA THR A 99 22.33 5.74 -1.46
C THR A 99 23.17 6.74 -2.27
N VAL A 100 23.09 6.67 -3.60
CA VAL A 100 23.86 7.54 -4.52
C VAL A 100 22.96 8.48 -5.32
N GLY A 101 21.69 8.11 -5.49
CA GLY A 101 20.74 8.81 -6.34
C GLY A 101 20.57 8.11 -7.69
N GLU A 102 19.33 8.02 -8.16
CA GLU A 102 19.00 7.49 -9.48
C GLU A 102 18.31 8.59 -10.29
N THR A 103 18.69 8.74 -11.57
CA THR A 103 18.03 9.66 -12.50
C THR A 103 17.17 8.87 -13.48
N ASN A 104 16.06 9.45 -13.94
CA ASN A 104 15.15 8.80 -14.90
C ASN A 104 14.66 7.43 -14.42
N TYR A 105 14.38 7.33 -13.12
CA TYR A 105 14.10 6.07 -12.46
C TYR A 105 12.59 5.81 -12.45
N PRO A 106 12.11 4.75 -13.14
CA PRO A 106 10.70 4.45 -13.20
C PRO A 106 10.24 3.68 -11.96
N ILE A 107 9.11 4.09 -11.38
CA ILE A 107 8.42 3.37 -10.31
C ILE A 107 6.93 3.34 -10.65
N ARG A 108 6.27 2.21 -10.41
CA ARG A 108 4.83 2.05 -10.61
C ARG A 108 4.21 1.41 -9.39
N TRP A 109 3.04 1.88 -9.00
CA TRP A 109 2.25 1.25 -7.94
C TRP A 109 0.79 1.17 -8.36
N THR A 110 0.15 0.09 -7.94
CA THR A 110 -1.27 -0.15 -8.18
C THR A 110 -1.98 -0.27 -6.85
N TYR A 111 -3.12 0.40 -6.72
CA TYR A 111 -3.94 0.35 -5.53
C TYR A 111 -5.42 0.24 -5.92
N MET A 112 -6.21 -0.33 -5.02
CA MET A 112 -7.65 -0.37 -5.15
C MET A 112 -8.31 0.28 -3.95
N GLU A 113 -9.53 0.78 -4.15
CA GLU A 113 -10.35 1.30 -3.07
C GLU A 113 -11.62 0.48 -2.93
N CYS A 114 -11.80 -0.05 -1.72
CA CYS A 114 -12.85 -0.99 -1.39
C CYS A 114 -13.85 -0.38 -0.40
N PRO A 115 -15.14 -0.71 -0.52
CA PRO A 115 -16.12 -0.33 0.49
C PRO A 115 -15.84 -1.10 1.79
N LEU A 116 -15.82 -0.39 2.91
CA LEU A 116 -15.69 -0.96 4.23
C LEU A 116 -17.06 -1.41 4.73
N THR A 117 -17.50 -2.58 4.28
CA THR A 117 -18.82 -3.12 4.62
C THR A 117 -18.91 -3.48 6.10
N THR A 118 -20.14 -3.56 6.64
CA THR A 118 -20.38 -4.02 8.02
C THR A 118 -19.75 -5.38 8.29
N ILE A 119 -19.81 -6.30 7.32
CA ILE A 119 -19.16 -7.62 7.43
C ILE A 119 -17.65 -7.48 7.67
N LEU A 120 -16.96 -6.64 6.89
CA LEU A 120 -15.52 -6.42 7.04
C LEU A 120 -15.20 -5.71 8.35
N ARG A 121 -16.01 -4.71 8.75
CA ARG A 121 -15.86 -4.03 10.04
C ARG A 121 -15.93 -5.01 11.20
N VAL A 122 -16.92 -5.91 11.20
CA VAL A 122 -17.06 -6.94 12.24
C VAL A 122 -15.91 -7.94 12.19
N ARG A 123 -15.55 -8.42 10.99
CA ARG A 123 -14.53 -9.44 10.80
C ARG A 123 -13.18 -9.00 11.35
N PHE A 124 -12.82 -7.74 11.12
CA PHE A 124 -11.56 -7.15 11.58
C PHE A 124 -11.65 -6.43 12.93
N GLY A 125 -12.79 -6.52 13.62
CA GLY A 125 -12.93 -5.95 14.97
C GLY A 125 -12.94 -4.41 15.01
N LEU A 126 -13.32 -3.78 13.91
CA LEU A 126 -13.44 -2.31 13.77
C LEU A 126 -14.75 -1.77 14.32
N VAL A 127 -15.62 -2.65 14.83
CA VAL A 127 -16.90 -2.32 15.43
C VAL A 127 -17.28 -3.41 16.42
N THR A 128 -17.88 -3.01 17.53
CA THR A 128 -18.47 -3.88 18.54
C THR A 128 -19.94 -4.16 18.20
N ARG A 129 -20.53 -5.16 18.85
CA ARG A 129 -21.93 -5.54 18.59
C ARG A 129 -22.91 -4.42 18.95
N ASP A 130 -22.60 -3.64 19.99
CA ASP A 130 -23.49 -2.61 20.52
C ASP A 130 -23.45 -1.31 19.71
N GLU A 131 -22.36 -1.07 18.97
CA GLU A 131 -22.23 0.03 18.01
C GLU A 131 -23.00 -0.21 16.71
N LEU A 132 -23.52 -1.41 16.49
CA LEU A 132 -24.30 -1.76 15.31
C LEU A 132 -25.80 -1.50 15.50
N PRO A 133 -26.50 -1.00 14.46
CA PRO A 133 -27.95 -0.99 14.46
C PRO A 133 -28.53 -2.40 14.69
N GLU A 134 -29.74 -2.47 15.26
CA GLU A 134 -30.37 -3.73 15.68
C GLU A 134 -30.45 -4.75 14.52
N GLU A 135 -30.78 -4.27 13.32
CA GLU A 135 -30.89 -5.10 12.12
C GLU A 135 -29.56 -5.77 11.70
N TYR A 136 -28.42 -5.21 12.12
CA TYR A 136 -27.08 -5.73 11.80
C TYR A 136 -26.47 -6.59 12.92
N LYS A 137 -27.12 -6.73 14.08
CA LYS A 137 -26.62 -7.60 15.16
C LYS A 137 -26.57 -9.07 14.76
N SER A 138 -27.54 -9.52 13.96
CA SER A 138 -27.53 -10.87 13.38
C SER A 138 -26.32 -11.11 12.46
N VAL A 139 -25.87 -10.08 11.73
CA VAL A 139 -24.65 -10.13 10.90
C VAL A 139 -23.42 -10.26 11.79
N PHE A 140 -23.38 -9.55 12.92
CA PHE A 140 -22.29 -9.69 13.88
C PHE A 140 -22.14 -11.14 14.35
N ASP A 141 -23.24 -11.72 14.82
CA ASP A 141 -23.29 -13.07 15.37
C ASP A 141 -22.87 -14.11 14.30
N ARG A 142 -23.34 -13.95 13.05
CA ARG A 142 -22.93 -14.78 11.90
C ARG A 142 -21.44 -14.70 11.59
N VAL A 143 -20.90 -13.49 11.48
CA VAL A 143 -19.48 -13.26 11.13
C VAL A 143 -18.56 -13.79 12.23
N LYS A 144 -18.90 -13.58 13.51
CA LYS A 144 -18.13 -14.12 14.64
C LYS A 144 -18.30 -15.64 14.80
N GLY A 145 -19.46 -16.19 14.42
CA GLY A 145 -19.70 -17.62 14.32
C GLY A 145 -19.04 -18.30 13.12
N GLY A 146 -18.40 -17.55 12.22
CA GLY A 146 -17.74 -18.08 11.02
C GLY A 146 -18.69 -18.47 9.88
N ILE A 147 -19.95 -18.05 9.96
CA ILE A 147 -20.98 -18.32 8.95
C ILE A 147 -21.11 -17.07 8.07
N VAL A 148 -20.57 -17.13 6.86
CA VAL A 148 -20.64 -16.00 5.89
C VAL A 148 -21.73 -16.27 4.88
#